data_AF-A0A2X3GYS7-F1
#
_entry.id   AF-A0A2X3GYS7-F1
#
_cell.length_a   1.000
_cell.length_b   1.000
_cell.length_c   1.000
_cell.angle_alpha   90.00
_cell.angle_beta   90.00
_cell.angle_gamma   90.00
#
_symmetry.space_group_name_H-M   'P 1'
#
loop_
_entity.id
_entity.type
_entity.pdbx_description
1 polymer ?
#
loop_
_entity_poly.entity_id
_entity_poly.type
_entity_poly.pdbx_seq_one_letter_code
_entity_poly.pdbx_strand_id
1 'polypeptide(L)'
;MIDVLTLSSTFFIACFLGQKVFGLDKHTSWLIGAGSSICGAAAVLATEPVVKAEASKVTVAVATVVIFGTIAIFLYPAMYPLLAHWFTPETYGIYMGSTMHEVAQVVAAGHAVSPDAENAAVIAKMLRVMMLAPFLLFLAARVKQLTPAGNGEKSKITIPWFAIMFILVAVFNSFHLLPKAVVDMLVTLDTVLLAMAMAALGVTTHVSALKKAGAKPLLMALMLFVWLIVGGGVINVAIHSLMA
;
A
#
# COMPACT_ATOMS: atom_id res chain seq x y z
N MET A 1 14.32 -1.34 6.01
CA MET A 1 14.53 -2.76 5.66
C MET A 1 13.22 -3.51 5.52
N ILE A 2 12.33 -3.45 6.53
CA ILE A 2 10.99 -4.05 6.50
C ILE A 2 10.25 -3.70 5.21
N ASP A 3 10.09 -2.41 4.87
CA ASP A 3 9.36 -2.00 3.66
C ASP A 3 9.96 -2.55 2.37
N VAL A 4 11.29 -2.63 2.27
CA VAL A 4 11.97 -3.18 1.11
C VAL A 4 11.65 -4.67 0.95
N LEU A 5 11.72 -5.43 2.04
CA LEU A 5 11.40 -6.86 2.03
C LEU A 5 9.92 -7.10 1.77
N THR A 6 9.02 -6.39 2.44
CA THR A 6 7.58 -6.56 2.28
C THR A 6 7.13 -6.16 0.86
N LEU A 7 7.64 -5.05 0.32
CA LEU A 7 7.35 -4.62 -1.05
C LEU A 7 7.88 -5.62 -2.07
N SER A 8 9.17 -5.96 -2.01
CA SER A 8 9.79 -6.84 -3.01
C SER A 8 9.17 -8.24 -2.98
N SER A 9 9.06 -8.85 -1.80
CA SER A 9 8.44 -10.18 -1.65
C SER A 9 7.01 -10.19 -2.17
N THR A 10 6.17 -9.23 -1.75
CA THR A 10 4.78 -9.15 -2.20
C THR A 10 4.67 -9.01 -3.71
N PHE A 11 5.48 -8.14 -4.32
CA PHE A 11 5.46 -7.95 -5.77
C PHE A 11 5.93 -9.19 -6.54
N PHE A 12 6.99 -9.86 -6.10
CA PHE A 12 7.48 -11.07 -6.75
C PHE A 12 6.53 -12.25 -6.59
N ILE A 13 5.95 -12.42 -5.39
CA ILE A 13 4.90 -13.42 -5.14
C ILE A 13 3.69 -13.13 -6.04
N ALA A 14 3.30 -11.86 -6.20
CA ALA A 14 2.22 -11.49 -7.09
C ALA A 14 2.50 -11.86 -8.55
N CYS A 15 3.71 -11.57 -9.04
CA CYS A 15 4.13 -11.97 -10.39
C CYS A 15 4.11 -13.49 -10.57
N PHE A 16 4.60 -14.23 -9.58
CA PHE A 16 4.65 -15.69 -9.61
C PHE A 16 3.24 -16.30 -9.56
N LEU A 17 2.45 -15.98 -8.53
CA LEU A 17 1.10 -16.49 -8.36
C LEU A 17 0.23 -16.14 -9.56
N GLY A 18 0.24 -14.87 -9.98
CA GLY A 18 -0.56 -14.42 -11.11
C GLY A 18 -0.25 -15.18 -12.38
N GLN A 19 1.02 -15.23 -12.80
CA GLN A 19 1.40 -15.77 -14.10
C GLN A 19 1.53 -17.30 -14.12
N LYS A 20 1.97 -17.92 -13.01
CA LYS A 20 2.27 -19.37 -12.97
C LYS A 20 1.19 -20.21 -12.30
N VAL A 21 0.47 -19.67 -11.33
CA VAL A 21 -0.56 -20.43 -10.60
C VAL A 21 -1.95 -20.16 -11.15
N PHE A 22 -2.31 -18.88 -11.31
CA PHE A 22 -3.65 -18.49 -11.75
C PHE A 22 -3.76 -18.31 -13.28
N GLY A 23 -2.63 -18.22 -13.99
CA GLY A 23 -2.59 -18.02 -15.44
C GLY A 23 -3.13 -16.66 -15.89
N LEU A 24 -2.95 -15.63 -15.07
CA LEU A 24 -3.27 -14.24 -15.37
C LEU A 24 -2.21 -13.64 -16.30
N ASP A 25 -2.61 -12.63 -17.08
CA ASP A 25 -1.67 -11.88 -17.88
C ASP A 25 -0.73 -11.03 -17.01
N LYS A 26 0.39 -10.59 -17.62
CA LYS A 26 1.42 -9.83 -16.92
C LYS A 26 0.90 -8.52 -16.36
N HIS A 27 0.03 -7.81 -17.09
CA HIS A 27 -0.44 -6.50 -16.65
C HIS A 27 -1.34 -6.63 -15.42
N THR A 28 -2.29 -7.57 -15.43
CA THR A 28 -3.13 -7.84 -14.25
C THR A 28 -2.28 -8.24 -13.04
N SER A 29 -1.29 -9.13 -13.23
CA SER A 29 -0.41 -9.57 -12.15
C SER A 29 0.45 -8.43 -11.58
N TRP A 30 1.01 -7.58 -12.45
CA TRP A 30 1.83 -6.45 -12.05
C TRP A 30 1.02 -5.34 -11.37
N LEU A 31 -0.19 -5.05 -11.85
CA LEU A 31 -1.05 -4.05 -11.24
C LEU A 31 -1.51 -4.48 -9.84
N ILE A 32 -2.00 -5.72 -9.68
CA ILE A 32 -2.38 -6.25 -8.36
C ILE A 32 -1.16 -6.28 -7.44
N GLY A 33 -0.02 -6.76 -7.95
CA GLY A 33 1.24 -6.78 -7.21
C GLY A 33 1.67 -5.39 -6.75
N ALA A 34 1.66 -4.38 -7.63
CA ALA A 34 2.01 -3.01 -7.30
C ALA A 34 1.06 -2.41 -6.25
N GLY A 35 -0.25 -2.63 -6.43
CA GLY A 35 -1.27 -2.19 -5.48
C GLY A 35 -1.06 -2.77 -4.08
N SER A 36 -0.94 -4.10 -3.97
CA SER A 36 -0.72 -4.79 -2.69
C SER A 36 0.66 -4.54 -2.08
N SER A 37 1.67 -4.22 -2.89
CA SER A 37 3.05 -4.06 -2.42
C SER A 37 3.43 -2.64 -2.00
N ILE A 38 2.62 -1.60 -2.24
CA ILE A 38 2.99 -0.20 -1.97
C ILE A 38 1.88 0.56 -1.25
N CYS A 39 1.03 1.28 -1.98
CA CYS A 39 0.03 2.21 -1.44
C CYS A 39 -1.36 2.02 -2.05
N GLY A 40 -1.61 0.82 -2.60
CA GLY A 40 -2.93 0.45 -3.09
C GLY A 40 -3.28 1.15 -4.40
N ALA A 41 -4.45 1.79 -4.46
CA ALA A 41 -4.98 2.36 -5.70
C ALA A 41 -4.00 3.36 -6.36
N ALA A 42 -3.32 4.20 -5.58
CA ALA A 42 -2.35 5.15 -6.10
C ALA A 42 -1.17 4.46 -6.81
N ALA A 43 -0.69 3.32 -6.29
CA ALA A 43 0.36 2.54 -6.92
C ALA A 43 -0.12 1.87 -8.21
N VAL A 44 -1.37 1.39 -8.25
CA VAL A 44 -1.99 0.84 -9.46
C VAL A 44 -2.04 1.90 -10.56
N LEU A 45 -2.56 3.10 -10.24
CA LEU A 45 -2.69 4.21 -11.18
C LEU A 45 -1.34 4.75 -11.66
N ALA A 46 -0.32 4.78 -10.79
CA ALA A 46 1.02 5.18 -11.19
C ALA A 46 1.73 4.12 -12.03
N THR A 47 1.37 2.84 -11.87
CA THR A 47 1.90 1.72 -12.64
C THR A 47 1.28 1.60 -14.02
N GLU A 48 -0.02 1.89 -14.15
CA GLU A 48 -0.79 1.85 -15.39
C GLU A 48 -0.05 2.43 -16.61
N PRO A 49 0.44 3.68 -16.60
CA PRO A 49 1.08 4.28 -17.78
C PRO A 49 2.46 3.69 -18.06
N VAL A 50 3.11 3.07 -17.07
CA VAL A 50 4.41 2.41 -17.23
C VAL A 50 4.27 1.09 -17.98
N VAL A 51 3.21 0.34 -17.68
CA VAL A 51 2.94 -0.98 -18.29
C VAL A 51 1.95 -0.90 -19.45
N LYS A 52 1.36 0.28 -19.71
CA LYS A 52 0.33 0.53 -20.73
C LYS A 52 -0.84 -0.45 -20.59
N ALA A 53 -1.39 -0.54 -19.38
CA ALA A 53 -2.47 -1.47 -19.09
C ALA A 53 -3.85 -0.95 -19.51
N GLU A 54 -4.74 -1.87 -19.88
CA GLU A 54 -6.13 -1.54 -20.16
C GLU A 54 -6.86 -1.10 -18.88
N ALA A 55 -7.77 -0.13 -19.00
CA ALA A 55 -8.56 0.39 -17.88
C ALA A 55 -9.36 -0.68 -17.13
N SER A 56 -9.75 -1.77 -17.81
CA SER A 56 -10.40 -2.93 -17.20
C SER A 56 -9.52 -3.59 -16.14
N LYS A 57 -8.22 -3.79 -16.43
CA LYS A 57 -7.25 -4.42 -15.53
C LYS A 57 -6.90 -3.51 -14.35
N VAL A 58 -6.81 -2.21 -14.60
CA VAL A 58 -6.65 -1.18 -13.56
C VAL A 58 -7.81 -1.24 -12.58
N THR A 59 -9.04 -1.25 -13.11
CA THR A 59 -10.26 -1.34 -12.32
C THR A 59 -10.27 -2.60 -11.44
N VAL A 60 -9.86 -3.74 -11.99
CA VAL A 60 -9.75 -5.00 -11.26
C VAL A 60 -8.70 -4.95 -10.14
N ALA A 61 -7.53 -4.39 -10.42
CA ALA A 61 -6.49 -4.26 -9.40
C ALA A 61 -6.92 -3.32 -8.26
N VAL A 62 -7.46 -2.14 -8.58
CA VAL A 62 -8.01 -1.20 -7.58
C VAL A 62 -9.09 -1.88 -6.74
N ALA A 63 -10.03 -2.58 -7.38
CA ALA A 63 -11.07 -3.35 -6.72
C ALA A 63 -10.54 -4.31 -5.66
N THR A 64 -9.51 -5.10 -6.00
CA THR A 64 -8.91 -6.06 -5.05
C THR A 64 -8.28 -5.36 -3.84
N VAL A 65 -7.56 -4.27 -4.08
CA VAL A 65 -6.93 -3.47 -3.03
C VAL A 65 -7.98 -2.89 -2.08
N VAL A 66 -9.06 -2.34 -2.61
CA VAL A 66 -10.13 -1.74 -1.80
C VAL A 66 -10.83 -2.80 -0.96
N ILE A 67 -11.16 -3.96 -1.50
CA ILE A 67 -11.80 -5.05 -0.74
C ILE A 67 -10.91 -5.48 0.43
N PHE A 68 -9.68 -5.94 0.14
CA PHE A 68 -8.82 -6.50 1.18
C PHE A 68 -8.29 -5.43 2.13
N GLY A 69 -8.07 -4.22 1.65
CA GLY A 69 -7.75 -3.08 2.49
C GLY A 69 -8.90 -2.68 3.42
N THR A 70 -10.16 -2.74 2.97
CA THR A 70 -11.33 -2.51 3.84
C THR A 70 -11.44 -3.59 4.92
N ILE A 71 -11.24 -4.87 4.55
CA ILE A 71 -11.18 -5.97 5.52
C ILE A 71 -10.07 -5.72 6.54
N ALA A 72 -8.91 -5.23 6.10
CA ALA A 72 -7.77 -4.94 6.96
C ALA A 72 -8.10 -3.90 8.06
N ILE A 73 -8.92 -2.88 7.75
CA ILE A 73 -9.30 -1.83 8.73
C ILE A 73 -9.85 -2.46 10.01
N PHE A 74 -10.67 -3.51 9.90
CA PHE A 74 -11.28 -4.17 11.04
C PHE A 74 -10.41 -5.31 11.57
N LEU A 75 -9.75 -6.04 10.67
CA LEU A 75 -9.00 -7.23 11.04
C LEU A 75 -7.76 -6.90 11.88
N TYR A 76 -6.99 -5.86 11.53
CA TYR A 76 -5.77 -5.52 12.26
C TYR A 76 -6.06 -5.09 13.71
N PRO A 77 -6.96 -4.12 13.99
CA PRO A 77 -7.31 -3.79 15.37
C PRO A 77 -7.85 -4.99 16.16
N ALA A 78 -8.65 -5.84 15.53
CA ALA A 78 -9.16 -7.06 16.17
C ALA A 78 -8.06 -8.09 16.49
N MET A 79 -6.98 -8.12 15.70
CA MET A 79 -5.82 -8.99 15.94
C MET A 79 -4.89 -8.46 17.03
N TYR A 80 -4.86 -7.15 17.29
CA TYR A 80 -3.89 -6.54 18.20
C TYR A 80 -3.91 -7.14 19.62
N PRO A 81 -5.06 -7.34 20.30
CA PRO A 81 -5.08 -7.93 21.64
C PRO A 81 -4.45 -9.32 21.70
N LEU A 82 -4.54 -10.11 20.62
CA LEU A 82 -3.96 -11.45 20.52
C LEU A 82 -2.45 -11.42 20.27
N LEU A 83 -1.97 -10.34 19.65
CA LEU A 83 -0.57 -10.16 19.26
C LEU A 83 0.19 -9.20 20.18
N ALA A 84 -0.46 -8.57 21.15
CA ALA A 84 0.12 -7.58 22.06
C ALA A 84 1.29 -8.12 22.90
N HIS A 85 1.41 -9.44 23.05
CA HIS A 85 2.58 -10.05 23.70
C HIS A 85 3.84 -10.03 22.82
N TRP A 86 3.68 -9.90 21.51
CA TRP A 86 4.77 -9.91 20.52
C TRP A 86 5.10 -8.50 20.00
N PHE A 87 4.18 -7.56 20.17
CA PHE A 87 4.30 -6.20 19.67
C PHE A 87 3.93 -5.16 20.73
N THR A 88 4.73 -4.10 20.83
CA THR A 88 4.32 -2.86 21.48
C THR A 88 3.38 -2.09 20.53
N PRO A 89 2.66 -1.07 21.01
CA PRO A 89 1.85 -0.22 20.13
C PRO A 89 2.63 0.30 18.92
N GLU A 90 3.85 0.78 19.12
CA GLU A 90 4.70 1.34 18.07
C GLU A 90 5.13 0.28 17.06
N THR A 91 5.57 -0.90 17.52
CA THR A 91 6.03 -1.97 16.62
C THR A 91 4.86 -2.61 15.88
N TYR A 92 3.67 -2.67 16.51
CA TYR A 92 2.43 -3.05 15.85
C TYR A 92 2.02 -2.01 14.80
N GLY A 93 2.22 -0.73 15.08
CA GLY A 93 2.07 0.35 14.13
C GLY A 93 2.95 0.16 12.89
N ILE A 94 4.25 -0.09 13.08
CA ILE A 94 5.18 -0.40 11.97
C ILE A 94 4.70 -1.61 11.16
N TYR A 95 4.23 -2.66 11.83
CA TYR A 95 3.63 -3.81 11.18
C TYR A 95 2.42 -3.41 10.33
N MET A 96 1.42 -2.72 10.89
CA MET A 96 0.25 -2.22 10.15
C MET A 96 0.65 -1.37 8.94
N GLY A 97 1.53 -0.38 9.14
CA GLY A 97 1.96 0.53 8.08
C GLY A 97 2.71 -0.18 6.96
N SER A 98 3.53 -1.17 7.30
CA SER A 98 4.32 -1.93 6.32
C SER A 98 3.51 -2.97 5.56
N THR A 99 2.32 -3.37 6.01
CA THR A 99 1.55 -4.48 5.40
C THR A 99 0.17 -4.10 4.87
N MET A 100 -0.50 -3.09 5.42
CA MET A 100 -1.81 -2.66 4.93
C MET A 100 -1.72 -1.98 3.55
N HIS A 101 -2.83 -1.96 2.82
CA HIS A 101 -2.88 -1.58 1.41
C HIS A 101 -2.81 -0.06 1.19
N GLU A 102 -3.54 0.74 1.95
CA GLU A 102 -3.66 2.19 1.72
C GLU A 102 -3.43 3.04 2.97
N VAL A 103 -3.08 4.31 2.77
CA VAL A 103 -2.78 5.27 3.85
C VAL A 103 -3.98 5.48 4.76
N ALA A 104 -5.15 5.76 4.18
CA ALA A 104 -6.34 6.05 4.97
C ALA A 104 -6.79 4.84 5.81
N GLN A 105 -6.59 3.63 5.29
CA GLN A 105 -6.87 2.38 6.02
C GLN A 105 -5.91 2.21 7.20
N VAL A 106 -4.64 2.58 7.00
CA VAL A 106 -3.62 2.57 8.06
C VAL A 106 -3.95 3.57 9.16
N VAL A 107 -4.36 4.79 8.80
CA VAL A 107 -4.80 5.80 9.77
C VAL A 107 -5.99 5.27 10.56
N ALA A 108 -7.03 4.77 9.89
CA ALA A 108 -8.23 4.26 10.55
C ALA A 108 -7.95 3.07 11.50
N ALA A 109 -7.14 2.10 11.06
CA ALA A 109 -6.79 0.95 11.90
C ALA A 109 -5.83 1.34 13.05
N GLY A 110 -4.83 2.17 12.77
CA GLY A 110 -3.89 2.67 13.77
C GLY A 110 -4.60 3.45 14.88
N HIS A 111 -5.51 4.34 14.49
CA HIS A 111 -6.33 5.12 15.41
C HIS A 111 -7.17 4.24 16.34
N ALA A 112 -7.72 3.13 15.80
CA ALA A 112 -8.48 2.16 16.58
C ALA A 112 -7.62 1.35 17.58
N VAL A 113 -6.29 1.33 17.42
CA VAL A 113 -5.36 0.66 18.32
C VAL A 113 -4.86 1.62 19.40
N SER A 114 -4.15 2.68 19.01
CA SER A 114 -3.64 3.73 19.91
C SER A 114 -2.97 4.86 19.11
N PRO A 115 -2.81 6.07 19.68
CA PRO A 115 -2.08 7.17 19.04
C PRO A 115 -0.64 6.80 18.62
N ASP A 116 0.06 6.02 19.45
CA ASP A 116 1.45 5.61 19.15
C ASP A 116 1.52 4.63 17.97
N ALA A 117 0.57 3.68 17.92
CA ALA A 117 0.43 2.76 16.80
C ALA A 117 0.05 3.49 15.51
N GLU A 118 -0.86 4.47 15.58
CA GLU A 118 -1.25 5.30 14.44
C GLU A 118 -0.07 6.07 13.85
N ASN A 119 0.66 6.80 14.69
CA ASN A 119 1.82 7.59 14.27
C ASN A 119 2.89 6.70 13.62
N ALA A 120 3.25 5.59 14.27
CA ALA A 120 4.22 4.64 13.73
C ALA A 120 3.76 4.02 12.41
N ALA A 121 2.47 3.69 12.28
CA ALA A 121 1.91 3.10 11.09
C ALA A 121 1.89 4.07 9.91
N VAL A 122 1.50 5.33 10.12
CA VAL A 122 1.52 6.37 9.09
C VAL A 122 2.94 6.60 8.59
N ILE A 123 3.92 6.68 9.50
CA ILE A 123 5.33 6.85 9.13
C ILE A 123 5.80 5.66 8.27
N ALA A 124 5.63 4.42 8.75
CA ALA A 124 6.03 3.22 8.00
C ALA A 124 5.34 3.17 6.63
N LYS A 125 4.05 3.49 6.56
CA LYS A 125 3.29 3.53 5.31
C LYS A 125 3.85 4.56 4.32
N MET A 126 4.22 5.74 4.80
CA MET A 126 4.78 6.80 3.95
C MET A 126 6.17 6.45 3.42
N LEU A 127 7.01 5.80 4.21
CA LEU A 127 8.28 5.27 3.74
C LEU A 127 8.08 4.28 2.59
N ARG A 128 7.08 3.39 2.71
CA ARG A 128 6.70 2.46 1.64
C ARG A 128 6.15 3.19 0.40
N VAL A 129 5.36 4.26 0.57
CA VAL A 129 4.88 5.11 -0.55
C VAL A 129 6.05 5.76 -1.29
N MET A 130 7.10 6.21 -0.60
CA MET A 130 8.30 6.78 -1.23
C MET A 130 9.03 5.78 -2.11
N MET A 131 8.92 4.48 -1.81
CA MET A 131 9.46 3.42 -2.66
C MET A 131 8.75 3.26 -4.01
N LEU A 132 7.65 3.99 -4.24
CA LEU A 132 6.99 4.01 -5.55
C LEU A 132 7.91 4.50 -6.67
N ALA A 133 8.69 5.56 -6.43
CA ALA A 133 9.62 6.08 -7.44
C ALA A 133 10.67 5.03 -7.88
N PRO A 134 11.46 4.41 -6.96
CA PRO A 134 12.41 3.36 -7.36
C PRO A 134 11.71 2.12 -7.93
N PHE A 135 10.52 1.77 -7.45
CA PHE A 135 9.72 0.69 -8.02
C PHE A 135 9.32 0.95 -9.48
N LEU A 136 8.82 2.14 -9.81
CA LEU A 136 8.43 2.49 -11.18
C LEU A 136 9.64 2.54 -12.12
N LEU A 137 10.80 3.01 -11.64
CA LEU A 137 12.05 2.94 -12.39
C LEU A 137 12.44 1.50 -12.72
N PHE A 138 12.39 0.61 -11.72
CA PHE A 138 12.64 -0.82 -11.90
C PHE A 138 11.66 -1.43 -12.91
N LEU A 139 10.36 -1.16 -12.76
CA LEU A 139 9.33 -1.72 -13.61
C LEU A 139 9.44 -1.21 -15.06
N ALA A 140 9.71 0.08 -15.25
CA ALA A 140 9.96 0.66 -16.57
C ALA A 140 11.17 0.02 -17.26
N ALA A 141 12.26 -0.21 -16.52
CA ALA A 141 13.44 -0.91 -17.04
C ALA A 141 13.10 -2.36 -17.43
N ARG A 142 12.29 -3.07 -16.64
CA ARG A 142 11.83 -4.43 -16.96
C ARG A 142 10.92 -4.48 -18.17
N VAL A 143 9.97 -3.55 -18.31
CA VAL A 143 9.09 -3.44 -19.48
C VAL A 143 9.92 -3.19 -20.75
N LYS A 144 10.91 -2.30 -20.66
CA LYS A 144 11.83 -2.02 -21.77
C LYS A 144 12.63 -3.25 -22.20
N GLN A 145 13.12 -4.05 -21.25
CA GLN A 145 13.84 -5.31 -21.54
C GLN A 145 12.98 -6.35 -22.23
N LEU A 146 11.67 -6.37 -21.94
CA LEU A 146 10.72 -7.33 -22.50
C LEU A 146 10.13 -6.90 -23.84
N THR A 147 10.32 -5.64 -24.24
CA THR A 147 9.81 -5.09 -25.50
C THR A 147 10.89 -5.20 -26.59
N PRO A 148 10.58 -5.71 -27.80
CA PRO A 148 11.54 -5.78 -28.90
C PRO A 148 12.16 -4.42 -29.24
N ALA A 149 13.45 -4.41 -29.59
CA ALA A 149 14.19 -3.21 -29.94
C ALA A 149 13.54 -2.51 -31.15
N GLY A 150 12.86 -1.38 -30.92
CA GLY A 150 12.21 -0.60 -31.97
C GLY A 150 11.15 0.41 -31.49
N ASN A 151 10.41 0.11 -30.41
CA ASN A 151 9.34 0.98 -29.88
C ASN A 151 9.78 1.82 -28.67
N GLY A 152 10.79 2.66 -28.88
CA GLY A 152 11.42 3.49 -27.83
C GLY A 152 10.61 4.72 -27.42
N GLU A 153 9.40 4.56 -26.87
CA GLU A 153 8.77 5.65 -26.13
C GLU A 153 9.37 5.74 -24.72
N LYS A 154 9.76 6.95 -24.32
CA LYS A 154 10.24 7.22 -22.96
C LYS A 154 9.10 6.98 -21.97
N SER A 155 9.25 5.99 -21.08
CA SER A 155 8.31 5.78 -19.98
C SER A 155 8.31 7.04 -19.11
N LYS A 156 7.13 7.64 -18.92
CA LYS A 156 6.97 8.85 -18.12
C LYS A 156 6.96 8.44 -16.66
N ILE A 157 8.07 8.65 -15.97
CA ILE A 157 8.20 8.33 -14.54
C ILE A 157 7.49 9.44 -13.76
N THR A 158 6.45 9.06 -13.03
CA THR A 158 5.73 9.97 -12.13
C THR A 158 6.35 9.90 -10.75
N ILE A 159 7.05 10.95 -10.33
CA ILE A 159 7.52 11.08 -8.95
C ILE A 159 6.33 11.48 -8.08
N PRO A 160 6.07 10.79 -6.95
CA PRO A 160 4.96 11.13 -6.07
C PRO A 160 5.28 12.42 -5.30
N TRP A 161 4.93 13.58 -5.87
CA TRP A 161 5.18 14.89 -5.26
C TRP A 161 4.56 15.02 -3.86
N PHE A 162 3.44 14.32 -3.63
CA PHE A 162 2.82 14.18 -2.31
C PHE A 162 3.79 13.65 -1.25
N ALA A 163 4.59 12.63 -1.54
CA ALA A 163 5.52 12.05 -0.57
C ALA A 163 6.66 13.01 -0.21
N ILE A 164 7.13 13.81 -1.20
CA ILE A 164 8.12 14.87 -0.97
C ILE A 164 7.53 15.94 -0.05
N MET A 165 6.32 16.41 -0.36
CA MET A 165 5.62 17.40 0.47
C MET A 165 5.36 16.88 1.89
N PHE A 166 4.98 15.61 2.04
CA PHE A 166 4.82 14.96 3.34
C PHE A 166 6.12 15.05 4.17
N ILE A 167 7.28 14.71 3.59
CA ILE A 167 8.57 14.81 4.28
C ILE A 167 8.84 16.27 4.70
N LEU A 168 8.65 17.22 3.79
CA LEU A 168 8.92 18.63 4.08
C LEU A 168 8.05 19.14 5.23
N VAL A 169 6.75 18.82 5.23
CA VAL A 169 5.84 19.20 6.31
C VAL A 169 6.18 18.47 7.61
N ALA A 170 6.54 17.19 7.57
CA ALA A 170 6.95 16.44 8.76
C ALA A 170 8.23 17.01 9.38
N VAL A 171 9.23 17.35 8.56
CA VAL A 171 10.46 18.01 9.00
C VAL A 171 10.16 19.39 9.57
N PHE A 172 9.34 20.19 8.88
CA PHE A 172 8.91 21.52 9.37
C PHE A 172 8.21 21.42 10.73
N ASN A 173 7.27 20.49 10.88
CA ASN A 173 6.54 20.27 12.13
C ASN A 173 7.46 19.78 13.25
N SER A 174 8.51 19.03 12.93
CA SER A 174 9.49 18.53 13.91
C SER A 174 10.29 19.65 14.59
N PHE A 175 10.38 20.84 13.98
CA PHE A 175 10.98 22.02 14.62
C PHE A 175 10.04 22.73 15.61
N HIS A 176 8.81 22.24 15.80
CA HIS A 176 7.82 22.80 16.73
C HIS A 176 7.56 24.30 16.52
N LEU A 177 7.64 24.76 15.26
CA LEU A 177 7.49 26.17 14.89
C LEU A 177 6.03 26.66 14.93
N LEU A 178 5.06 25.74 15.00
CA LEU A 178 3.64 26.05 15.08
C LEU A 178 3.11 25.88 16.51
N PRO A 179 2.19 26.74 16.98
CA PRO A 179 1.47 26.52 18.24
C PRO A 179 0.68 25.21 18.20
N LYS A 180 0.66 24.48 19.33
CA LYS A 180 -0.06 23.19 19.44
C LYS A 180 -1.52 23.27 19.00
N ALA A 181 -2.23 24.35 19.37
CA ALA A 181 -3.62 24.56 18.96
C ALA A 181 -3.82 24.58 17.43
N VAL A 182 -2.84 25.11 16.68
CA VAL A 182 -2.88 25.10 15.21
C VAL A 182 -2.68 23.69 14.68
N VAL A 183 -1.74 22.93 15.26
CA VAL A 183 -1.51 21.53 14.88
C VAL A 183 -2.75 20.67 15.16
N ASP A 184 -3.36 20.81 16.33
CA ASP A 184 -4.57 20.06 16.70
C ASP A 184 -5.75 20.38 15.76
N MET A 185 -5.90 21.65 15.36
CA MET A 185 -6.90 22.07 14.37
C MET A 185 -6.63 21.45 12.99
N LEU A 186 -5.36 21.41 12.55
CA LEU A 186 -4.97 20.78 11.28
C LEU A 186 -5.22 19.27 11.28
N VAL A 187 -4.92 18.58 12.38
CA VAL A 187 -5.18 17.13 12.55
C VAL A 187 -6.69 16.84 12.52
N THR A 188 -7.49 17.69 13.16
CA THR A 188 -8.96 17.56 13.11
C THR A 188 -9.49 17.75 11.69
N LEU A 189 -8.98 18.77 10.98
CA LEU A 189 -9.35 19.02 9.59
C LEU A 189 -8.93 17.86 8.67
N ASP A 190 -7.71 17.33 8.85
CA ASP A 190 -7.23 16.15 8.13
C ASP A 190 -8.16 14.95 8.33
N THR A 191 -8.55 14.67 9.58
CA THR A 191 -9.47 13.58 9.91
C THR A 191 -10.80 13.71 9.16
N VAL A 192 -11.37 14.92 9.10
CA VAL A 192 -12.62 15.19 8.37
C VAL A 192 -12.43 15.01 6.86
N LEU A 193 -11.34 15.52 6.29
CA LEU A 193 -11.02 15.36 4.87
C LEU A 193 -10.79 13.89 4.50
N LEU A 194 -10.08 13.15 5.35
CA LEU A 194 -9.82 11.72 5.18
C LEU A 194 -11.12 10.91 5.21
N ALA A 195 -12.00 11.22 6.17
CA ALA A 195 -13.31 10.59 6.26
C ALA A 195 -14.15 10.85 5.01
N MET A 196 -14.16 12.08 4.49
CA MET A 196 -14.84 12.42 3.23
C MET A 196 -14.24 11.67 2.03
N ALA A 197 -12.91 11.57 1.94
CA ALA A 197 -12.23 10.83 0.88
C ALA A 197 -12.55 9.33 0.91
N MET A 198 -12.56 8.71 2.10
CA MET A 198 -12.93 7.31 2.28
C MET A 198 -14.39 7.04 1.97
N ALA A 199 -15.30 7.94 2.36
CA ALA A 199 -16.71 7.86 1.99
C ALA A 199 -16.90 7.93 0.46
N ALA A 200 -16.23 8.88 -0.20
CA ALA A 200 -16.27 9.01 -1.65
C ALA A 200 -15.70 7.77 -2.38
N LEU A 201 -14.59 7.22 -1.88
CA LEU A 201 -14.01 5.98 -2.39
C LEU A 201 -14.98 4.80 -2.23
N GLY A 202 -15.69 4.72 -1.10
CA GLY A 202 -16.74 3.72 -0.88
C GLY A 202 -17.90 3.83 -1.88
N VAL A 203 -18.42 5.04 -2.12
CA VAL A 203 -19.55 5.29 -3.04
C VAL A 203 -19.16 5.06 -4.51
N THR A 204 -17.91 5.36 -4.87
CA THR A 204 -17.39 5.19 -6.24
C THR A 204 -16.88 3.76 -6.52
N THR A 205 -16.75 2.92 -5.48
CA THR A 205 -16.39 1.52 -5.65
C THR A 205 -17.56 0.74 -6.25
N HIS A 206 -17.52 0.54 -7.56
CA HIS A 206 -18.57 -0.18 -8.27
C HIS A 206 -18.53 -1.69 -7.97
N VAL A 207 -19.57 -2.22 -7.35
CA VAL A 207 -19.76 -3.68 -7.18
C VAL A 207 -19.71 -4.43 -8.53
N SER A 208 -20.06 -3.76 -9.62
CA SER A 208 -19.93 -4.30 -10.98
C SER A 208 -18.47 -4.49 -11.42
N ALA A 209 -17.54 -3.66 -10.96
CA ALA A 209 -16.11 -3.86 -11.15
C ALA A 209 -15.60 -5.10 -10.39
N LEU A 210 -16.10 -5.32 -9.16
CA LEU A 210 -15.79 -6.51 -8.37
C LEU A 210 -16.28 -7.79 -9.06
N LYS A 211 -17.50 -7.78 -9.61
CA LYS A 211 -18.05 -8.92 -10.38
C LYS A 211 -17.28 -9.14 -11.69
N LYS A 212 -16.78 -8.09 -12.34
CA LYS A 212 -15.98 -8.18 -13.57
C LYS A 212 -14.53 -8.63 -13.34
N ALA A 213 -14.01 -8.56 -12.11
CA ALA A 213 -12.66 -9.02 -11.78
C ALA A 213 -12.44 -10.51 -12.04
N GLY A 214 -13.50 -11.32 -11.91
CA GLY A 214 -13.40 -12.78 -11.98
C GLY A 214 -12.73 -13.37 -10.73
N ALA A 215 -12.91 -14.68 -10.55
CA ALA A 215 -12.46 -15.36 -9.33
C ALA A 215 -10.93 -15.40 -9.19
N LYS A 216 -10.19 -15.52 -10.30
CA LYS A 216 -8.73 -15.70 -10.29
C LYS A 216 -7.98 -14.48 -9.71
N PRO A 217 -8.22 -13.24 -10.16
CA PRO A 217 -7.61 -12.05 -9.53
C PRO A 217 -7.95 -11.90 -8.05
N LEU A 218 -9.18 -12.21 -7.66
CA LEU A 218 -9.61 -12.11 -6.27
C LEU A 218 -8.91 -13.13 -5.37
N LEU A 219 -8.78 -14.38 -5.82
CA LEU A 219 -8.04 -15.42 -5.10
C LEU A 219 -6.55 -15.11 -5.00
N MET A 220 -5.95 -14.58 -6.07
CA MET A 220 -4.57 -14.11 -6.04
C MET A 220 -4.39 -13.00 -4.99
N ALA A 221 -5.27 -11.99 -5.00
CA ALA A 221 -5.21 -10.90 -4.04
C ALA A 221 -5.49 -11.37 -2.60
N LEU A 222 -6.35 -12.38 -2.40
CA LEU A 222 -6.52 -13.02 -1.10
C LEU A 222 -5.23 -13.68 -0.62
N MET A 223 -4.52 -14.42 -1.49
CA MET A 223 -3.23 -15.03 -1.13
C MET A 223 -2.19 -13.96 -0.78
N LEU A 224 -2.15 -12.85 -1.52
CA LEU A 224 -1.28 -11.73 -1.21
C LEU A 224 -1.67 -11.06 0.12
N PHE A 225 -2.96 -10.95 0.42
CA PHE A 225 -3.44 -10.41 1.68
C PHE A 225 -3.03 -11.30 2.86
N VAL A 226 -3.18 -12.61 2.73
CA VAL A 226 -2.70 -13.58 3.73
C VAL A 226 -1.17 -13.49 3.88
N TRP A 227 -0.43 -13.35 2.78
CA TRP A 227 1.01 -13.13 2.81
C TRP A 227 1.39 -11.84 3.54
N LEU A 228 0.70 -10.73 3.27
CA LEU A 228 0.97 -9.45 3.94
C LEU A 228 0.74 -9.55 5.45
N ILE A 229 -0.27 -10.30 5.89
CA ILE A 229 -0.52 -10.54 7.32
C ILE A 229 0.57 -11.45 7.91
N VAL A 230 0.70 -12.67 7.37
CA VAL A 230 1.55 -13.70 7.97
C VAL A 230 3.03 -13.45 7.66
N GLY A 231 3.38 -13.34 6.39
CA GLY A 231 4.74 -13.08 5.93
C GLY A 231 5.24 -11.71 6.37
N GLY A 232 4.39 -10.67 6.27
CA GLY A 232 4.72 -9.35 6.80
C GLY A 232 4.92 -9.34 8.31
N GLY A 233 4.12 -10.10 9.07
CA GLY A 233 4.29 -10.28 10.51
C GLY A 233 5.63 -10.96 10.83
N VAL A 234 5.97 -12.04 10.14
CA VAL A 234 7.26 -12.74 10.29
C VAL A 234 8.44 -11.81 9.98
N ILE A 235 8.36 -11.02 8.90
CA ILE A 235 9.41 -10.04 8.55
C ILE A 235 9.58 -9.02 9.69
N ASN A 236 8.48 -8.49 10.23
CA ASN A 236 8.52 -7.48 11.29
C ASN A 236 9.13 -8.05 12.59
N VAL A 237 8.71 -9.24 13.02
CA VAL A 237 9.24 -9.89 14.22
C VAL A 237 10.72 -10.23 14.05
N ALA A 238 11.09 -10.87 12.93
CA ALA A 238 12.48 -11.25 12.66
C ALA A 238 13.42 -10.03 12.66
N ILE A 239 13.00 -8.93 12.05
CA ILE A 239 13.81 -7.71 12.01
C ILE A 239 13.92 -7.05 13.39
N HIS A 240 12.83 -6.99 14.16
CA HIS A 240 12.90 -6.50 15.53
C HIS A 240 13.83 -7.33 16.39
N SER A 241 13.78 -8.66 16.30
CA SER A 241 14.67 -9.56 17.05
C SER A 241 16.14 -9.45 16.62
N LEU A 242 16.42 -9.03 15.39
CA LEU A 242 17.80 -8.82 14.91
C LEU A 242 18.38 -7.46 15.33
N MET A 243 17.53 -6.48 15.65
CA MET A 243 17.94 -5.12 16.04
C MET A 243 17.89 -4.87 17.54
N ALA A 244 17.27 -5.78 18.32
CA ALA A 244 17.26 -5.78 19.78
C ALA A 244 18.52 -6.44 20.34
#